data_AF-A0A975MZ89-F1
#
_entry.id   AF-A0A975MZ89-F1
#
_cell.length_a   1.000
_cell.length_b   1.000
_cell.length_c   1.000
_cell.angle_alpha   90.00
_cell.angle_beta   90.00
_cell.angle_gamma   90.00
#
_symmetry.space_group_name_H-M   'P 1'
#
loop_
_entity.id
_entity.type
_entity.pdbx_description
1 polymer ?
#
loop_
_entity_poly.entity_id
_entity_poly.type
_entity_poly.pdbx_seq_one_letter_code
_entity_poly.pdbx_strand_id
1 'polypeptide(L)'
;MGGALEYRGPVPVDGVDLATMGQLPIVEAQATDTTLYGDQVSTLRRTDAIWGETLSPGYLTVWATIAPRSLLASVAKFCVYATHTGLAGFDFGVYVGPTVSSLDRKATVSGLNWIATVGMKSVNLGTLAVNRGDAVAFAGLTTGSGTAPRLASTTPATGAGASALLNETPYSVYRAGQAAPLPTTLNLNDAVWTRANQKFWGSLR
;
A
#
# COMPACT_ATOMS: atom_id res chain seq x y z
N MET A 1 18.28 40.07 -26.68
CA MET A 1 19.05 39.04 -25.97
C MET A 1 18.22 38.57 -24.79
N GLY A 2 17.62 37.40 -24.87
CA GLY A 2 16.85 36.80 -23.77
C GLY A 2 17.23 35.34 -23.68
N GLY A 3 18.05 34.99 -22.69
CA GLY A 3 18.51 33.63 -22.46
C GLY A 3 17.35 32.76 -21.95
N ALA A 4 17.14 31.63 -22.62
CA ALA A 4 16.19 30.62 -22.16
C ALA A 4 16.71 29.99 -20.85
N LEU A 5 15.84 29.96 -19.83
CA LEU A 5 16.08 29.22 -18.60
C LEU A 5 16.07 27.72 -18.93
N GLU A 6 17.22 27.07 -18.82
CA GLU A 6 17.31 25.60 -18.92
C GLU A 6 16.59 24.96 -17.74
N TYR A 7 15.49 24.27 -18.03
CA TYR A 7 14.81 23.41 -17.06
C TYR A 7 15.68 22.20 -16.74
N ARG A 8 16.26 22.17 -15.53
CA ARG A 8 16.90 20.98 -14.96
C ARG A 8 15.84 20.10 -14.33
N GLY A 9 15.22 19.24 -15.15
CA GLY A 9 14.33 18.19 -14.67
C GLY A 9 15.04 17.17 -13.77
N PRO A 10 14.28 16.38 -13.00
CA PRO A 10 14.85 15.36 -12.11
C PRO A 10 15.71 14.35 -12.88
N VAL A 11 16.88 14.04 -12.31
CA VAL A 11 17.85 13.08 -12.86
C VAL A 11 17.30 11.66 -12.65
N PRO A 12 17.27 10.79 -13.68
CA PRO A 12 16.86 9.40 -13.52
C PRO A 12 17.79 8.69 -12.53
N VAL A 13 17.21 7.98 -11.56
CA VAL A 13 17.96 7.06 -10.70
C VAL A 13 17.86 5.68 -11.34
N ASP A 14 19.01 5.06 -11.62
CA ASP A 14 19.10 3.75 -12.23
C ASP A 14 18.31 2.69 -11.42
N GLY A 15 17.28 2.13 -12.05
CA GLY A 15 16.44 1.07 -11.47
C GLY A 15 14.95 1.33 -11.62
N VAL A 16 14.43 1.15 -12.84
CA VAL A 16 13.00 1.14 -13.21
C VAL A 16 12.24 2.43 -12.91
N ASP A 17 12.50 3.46 -13.72
CA ASP A 17 11.55 4.57 -13.92
C ASP A 17 10.63 4.25 -15.10
N LEU A 18 9.53 3.55 -14.80
CA LEU A 18 8.41 3.37 -15.73
C LEU A 18 7.20 4.11 -15.17
N ALA A 19 7.09 5.40 -15.50
CA ALA A 19 5.83 6.16 -15.57
C ALA A 19 5.15 6.61 -14.26
N THR A 20 5.89 6.87 -13.18
CA THR A 20 5.28 7.30 -11.88
C THR A 20 4.89 8.77 -11.77
N MET A 21 5.10 9.62 -12.79
CA MET A 21 4.68 11.03 -12.74
C MET A 21 3.27 11.33 -13.31
N GLY A 22 2.50 10.34 -13.78
CA GLY A 22 1.25 10.60 -14.50
C GLY A 22 0.08 9.65 -14.31
N GLN A 23 0.18 8.62 -13.46
CA GLN A 23 -0.97 7.72 -13.25
C GLN A 23 -2.00 8.36 -12.33
N LEU A 24 -3.08 8.87 -12.94
CA LEU A 24 -4.32 9.13 -12.21
C LEU A 24 -4.93 7.79 -11.77
N PRO A 25 -5.51 7.70 -10.56
CA PRO A 25 -6.17 6.49 -10.11
C PRO A 25 -7.33 6.14 -11.05
N ILE A 26 -7.30 4.93 -11.63
CA ILE A 26 -8.49 4.35 -12.25
C ILE A 26 -9.42 3.94 -11.11
N VAL A 27 -10.57 4.61 -11.02
CA VAL A 27 -11.64 4.22 -10.07
C VAL A 27 -12.45 3.13 -10.73
N GLU A 28 -12.28 1.90 -10.27
CA GLU A 28 -13.16 0.80 -10.64
C GLU A 28 -14.48 0.90 -9.86
N ALA A 29 -15.62 0.71 -10.54
CA ALA A 29 -16.91 0.58 -9.87
C ALA A 29 -16.86 -0.55 -8.83
N GLN A 30 -17.65 -0.44 -7.76
CA GLN A 30 -17.72 -1.46 -6.71
C GLN A 30 -18.11 -2.80 -7.36
N ALA A 31 -17.17 -3.74 -7.40
CA ALA A 31 -17.33 -5.01 -8.10
C ALA A 31 -18.45 -5.85 -7.46
N THR A 32 -19.35 -6.38 -8.29
CA THR A 32 -20.28 -7.44 -7.90
C THR A 32 -19.58 -8.81 -7.91
N ASP A 33 -20.14 -9.78 -7.18
CA ASP A 33 -19.49 -11.05 -6.85
C ASP A 33 -18.93 -11.86 -8.03
N THR A 34 -19.46 -11.67 -9.23
CA THR A 34 -18.99 -12.35 -10.46
C THR A 34 -17.69 -11.77 -11.03
N THR A 35 -17.26 -10.58 -10.60
CA THR A 35 -15.99 -9.95 -11.02
C THR A 35 -14.82 -10.34 -10.10
N LEU A 36 -15.08 -11.09 -9.01
CA LEU A 36 -14.19 -11.30 -7.84
C LEU A 36 -13.00 -12.25 -8.02
N TYR A 37 -12.85 -12.99 -9.12
CA TYR A 37 -11.92 -14.14 -9.14
C TYR A 37 -10.45 -13.84 -9.51
N GLY A 38 -10.02 -12.57 -9.50
CA GLY A 38 -8.70 -12.15 -10.01
C GLY A 38 -7.59 -11.95 -8.98
N ASP A 39 -7.89 -11.69 -7.71
CA ASP A 39 -6.87 -11.38 -6.71
C ASP A 39 -6.10 -12.65 -6.31
N GLN A 40 -4.79 -12.63 -6.54
CA GLN A 40 -3.92 -13.79 -6.38
C GLN A 40 -3.27 -13.85 -5.00
N VAL A 41 -3.07 -12.68 -4.36
CA VAL A 41 -2.65 -12.50 -2.96
C VAL A 41 -3.46 -11.36 -2.37
N SER A 42 -3.92 -11.52 -1.13
CA SER A 42 -4.58 -10.45 -0.39
C SER A 42 -4.16 -10.47 1.07
N THR A 43 -4.05 -9.29 1.66
CA THR A 43 -3.74 -9.14 3.08
C THR A 43 -4.96 -9.60 3.90
N LEU A 44 -6.18 -9.29 3.48
CA LEU A 44 -7.42 -9.70 4.17
C LEU A 44 -8.42 -10.25 3.15
N ARG A 45 -9.39 -11.07 3.59
CA ARG A 45 -10.55 -11.36 2.73
C ARG A 45 -11.35 -10.08 2.57
N ARG A 46 -11.77 -9.77 1.34
CA ARG A 46 -12.48 -8.53 1.05
C ARG A 46 -13.84 -8.43 1.75
N THR A 47 -14.54 -9.55 1.94
CA THR A 47 -15.80 -9.65 2.72
C THR A 47 -15.63 -9.27 4.18
N ASP A 48 -14.40 -9.37 4.69
CA ASP A 48 -14.10 -9.08 6.09
C ASP A 48 -13.65 -7.61 6.22
N ALA A 49 -13.26 -6.96 5.12
CA ALA A 49 -12.78 -5.58 5.06
C ALA A 49 -13.93 -4.55 4.96
N ILE A 50 -14.91 -4.65 5.86
CA ILE A 50 -16.16 -3.86 5.85
C ILE A 50 -16.07 -2.55 6.64
N TRP A 51 -14.92 -2.25 7.24
CA TRP A 51 -14.69 -1.05 8.04
C TRP A 51 -13.63 -0.15 7.39
N GLY A 52 -13.49 1.09 7.88
CA GLY A 52 -12.42 1.99 7.50
C GLY A 52 -11.56 2.36 8.69
N GLU A 53 -10.26 2.13 8.65
CA GLU A 53 -9.32 2.62 9.66
C GLU A 53 -8.57 3.85 9.16
N THR A 54 -8.23 4.76 10.07
CA THR A 54 -7.54 6.01 9.72
C THR A 54 -6.07 5.74 9.43
N LEU A 55 -5.57 6.19 8.28
CA LEU A 55 -4.14 6.23 7.99
C LEU A 55 -3.54 7.56 8.47
N SER A 56 -3.17 7.60 9.76
CA SER A 56 -2.81 8.83 10.48
C SER A 56 -1.63 9.61 9.86
N PRO A 57 -1.71 10.96 9.78
CA PRO A 57 -0.64 11.77 9.22
C PRO A 57 0.65 11.70 10.03
N GLY A 58 1.79 11.66 9.35
CA GLY A 58 3.12 11.58 9.95
C GLY A 58 3.54 10.17 10.40
N TYR A 59 2.69 9.17 10.16
CA TYR A 59 2.98 7.77 10.43
C TYR A 59 3.13 6.99 9.13
N LEU A 60 4.23 6.25 9.03
CA LEU A 60 4.37 5.20 8.04
C LEU A 60 3.76 3.94 8.62
N THR A 61 2.71 3.43 7.98
CA THR A 61 2.07 2.17 8.36
C THR A 61 2.35 1.14 7.28
N VAL A 62 2.77 -0.06 7.68
CA VAL A 62 3.10 -1.17 6.79
C VAL A 62 2.33 -2.40 7.24
N TRP A 63 1.69 -3.09 6.29
CA TRP A 63 1.00 -4.35 6.54
C TRP A 63 1.40 -5.38 5.50
N ALA A 64 1.59 -6.63 5.91
CA ALA A 64 2.22 -7.64 5.09
C ALA A 64 1.51 -8.99 5.17
N THR A 65 1.64 -9.81 4.14
CA THR A 65 1.14 -11.18 4.08
C THR A 65 2.17 -12.08 3.40
N ILE A 66 2.11 -13.39 3.67
CA ILE A 66 2.98 -14.36 3.01
C ILE A 66 2.26 -14.93 1.80
N ALA A 67 2.91 -14.92 0.64
CA ALA A 67 2.37 -15.45 -0.59
C ALA A 67 2.16 -16.98 -0.48
N PRO A 68 0.92 -17.48 -0.61
CA PRO A 68 0.63 -18.91 -0.42
C PRO A 68 1.08 -19.76 -1.63
N ARG A 69 1.33 -19.13 -2.77
CA ARG A 69 1.74 -19.73 -4.04
C ARG A 69 2.59 -18.75 -4.85
N SER A 70 3.35 -19.27 -5.81
CA SER A 70 4.02 -18.43 -6.81
C SER A 70 3.01 -17.89 -7.82
N LEU A 71 3.21 -16.66 -8.27
CA LEU A 71 2.29 -15.94 -9.15
C LEU A 71 3.01 -14.81 -9.91
N LEU A 72 2.36 -14.30 -10.96
CA LEU A 72 2.74 -13.07 -11.66
C LEU A 72 1.61 -12.05 -11.46
N ALA A 73 1.89 -11.02 -10.68
CA ALA A 73 0.98 -9.91 -10.45
C ALA A 73 1.27 -8.77 -11.43
N SER A 74 0.23 -8.12 -11.90
CA SER A 74 0.28 -6.93 -12.76
C SER A 74 -0.38 -5.71 -12.12
N VAL A 75 -1.21 -5.92 -11.10
CA VAL A 75 -1.96 -4.86 -10.43
C VAL A 75 -1.90 -5.05 -8.92
N ALA A 76 -1.61 -3.98 -8.19
CA ALA A 76 -1.89 -3.89 -6.76
C ALA A 76 -3.17 -3.09 -6.54
N LYS A 77 -3.93 -3.44 -5.52
CA LYS A 77 -5.17 -2.75 -5.18
C LYS A 77 -5.21 -2.37 -3.71
N PHE A 78 -5.81 -1.22 -3.44
CA PHE A 78 -6.24 -0.79 -2.11
C PHE A 78 -7.60 -0.08 -2.23
N CYS A 79 -8.28 0.16 -1.12
CA CYS A 79 -9.60 0.78 -1.14
C CYS A 79 -9.67 1.95 -0.17
N VAL A 80 -10.11 3.10 -0.67
CA VAL A 80 -10.36 4.31 0.11
C VAL A 80 -11.81 4.26 0.57
N TYR A 81 -12.03 4.21 1.88
CA TYR A 81 -13.35 4.18 2.51
C TYR A 81 -13.85 5.61 2.81
N ALA A 82 -12.96 6.51 3.22
CA ALA A 82 -13.25 7.93 3.39
C ALA A 82 -12.08 8.76 2.87
N THR A 83 -12.39 9.87 2.20
CA THR A 83 -11.40 10.76 1.58
C THR A 83 -10.66 11.58 2.63
N HIS A 84 -9.51 12.12 2.24
CA HIS A 84 -8.78 13.11 3.05
C HIS A 84 -9.32 14.53 2.86
N THR A 85 -8.91 15.43 3.75
CA THR A 85 -9.01 16.89 3.55
C THR A 85 -7.77 17.59 4.12
N GLY A 86 -7.19 18.56 3.40
CA GLY A 86 -6.11 19.41 3.93
C GLY A 86 -4.78 18.71 4.24
N LEU A 87 -4.54 17.50 3.71
CA LEU A 87 -3.22 16.87 3.77
C LEU A 87 -2.23 17.52 2.80
N ALA A 88 -0.93 17.34 3.07
CA ALA A 88 0.15 17.79 2.19
C ALA A 88 0.58 16.71 1.19
N GLY A 89 0.45 15.44 1.55
CA GLY A 89 0.90 14.34 0.71
C GLY A 89 0.33 12.98 1.10
N PHE A 90 0.43 12.06 0.15
CA PHE A 90 0.12 10.66 0.31
C PHE A 90 1.10 9.85 -0.53
N ASP A 91 1.64 8.78 0.06
CA ASP A 91 2.42 7.78 -0.64
C ASP A 91 1.87 6.39 -0.31
N PHE A 92 1.77 5.56 -1.33
CA PHE A 92 1.47 4.14 -1.20
C PHE A 92 2.57 3.33 -1.89
N GLY A 93 2.99 2.24 -1.26
CA GLY A 93 4.07 1.40 -1.77
C GLY A 93 3.74 -0.08 -1.67
N VAL A 94 4.24 -0.86 -2.63
CA VAL A 94 4.21 -2.32 -2.62
C VAL A 94 5.64 -2.81 -2.49
N TYR A 95 5.87 -3.74 -1.57
CA TYR A 95 7.16 -4.35 -1.29
C TYR A 95 7.06 -5.85 -1.36
N VAL A 96 8.11 -6.49 -1.87
CA VAL A 96 8.21 -7.96 -1.91
C VAL A 96 9.62 -8.36 -1.55
N GLY A 97 9.75 -9.44 -0.81
CA GLY A 97 11.03 -10.09 -0.57
C GLY A 97 10.86 -11.43 0.16
N PRO A 98 11.96 -12.15 0.41
CA PRO A 98 11.91 -13.51 0.94
C PRO A 98 11.36 -13.60 2.37
N THR A 99 11.41 -12.50 3.14
CA THR A 99 10.92 -12.44 4.52
C THR A 99 10.43 -11.03 4.85
N VAL A 100 9.69 -10.86 5.95
CA VAL A 100 9.30 -9.55 6.48
C VAL A 100 10.48 -8.68 6.93
N SER A 101 11.69 -9.25 7.04
CA SER A 101 12.91 -8.51 7.38
C SER A 101 13.72 -8.04 6.18
N SER A 102 13.38 -8.47 4.97
CA SER A 102 14.13 -8.18 3.75
C SER A 102 13.16 -7.87 2.63
N LEU A 103 12.47 -6.74 2.73
CA LEU A 103 11.47 -6.30 1.75
C LEU A 103 12.04 -5.21 0.85
N ASP A 104 11.92 -5.37 -0.46
CA ASP A 104 12.28 -4.34 -1.44
C ASP A 104 11.04 -3.71 -2.04
N ARG A 105 11.04 -2.39 -2.19
CA ARG A 105 9.96 -1.67 -2.87
C ARG A 105 9.93 -2.04 -4.34
N LYS A 106 8.76 -2.49 -4.81
CA LYS A 106 8.51 -2.89 -6.20
C LYS A 106 7.69 -1.86 -6.96
N ALA A 107 6.80 -1.15 -6.26
CA ALA A 107 6.03 -0.06 -6.84
C ALA A 107 5.74 1.00 -5.79
N THR A 108 5.55 2.24 -6.25
CA THR A 108 5.05 3.32 -5.41
C THR A 108 4.19 4.28 -6.23
N VAL A 109 3.15 4.81 -5.60
CA VAL A 109 2.35 5.91 -6.13
C VAL A 109 2.30 7.01 -5.09
N SER A 110 2.30 8.25 -5.57
CA SER A 110 2.33 9.42 -4.73
C SER A 110 1.29 10.44 -5.18
N GLY A 111 0.82 11.26 -4.25
CA GLY A 111 -0.07 12.37 -4.51
C GLY A 111 -1.49 12.16 -3.99
N LEU A 112 -2.11 13.28 -3.61
CA LEU A 112 -3.41 13.31 -2.93
C LEU A 112 -4.58 12.84 -3.80
N ASN A 113 -4.42 12.80 -5.13
CA ASN A 113 -5.45 12.32 -6.05
C ASN A 113 -5.83 10.85 -5.77
N TRP A 114 -4.87 10.04 -5.32
CA TRP A 114 -5.10 8.62 -4.96
C TRP A 114 -6.08 8.41 -3.82
N ILE A 115 -6.27 9.42 -2.97
CA ILE A 115 -7.14 9.39 -1.80
C ILE A 115 -8.25 10.45 -1.83
N ALA A 116 -8.36 11.20 -2.93
CA ALA A 116 -9.34 12.28 -3.11
C ALA A 116 -10.77 11.79 -3.34
N THR A 117 -10.95 10.51 -3.72
CA THR A 117 -12.26 9.89 -3.94
C THR A 117 -12.34 8.53 -3.25
N VAL A 118 -13.51 8.21 -2.70
CA VAL A 118 -13.83 6.87 -2.18
C VAL A 118 -13.79 5.86 -3.32
N GLY A 119 -13.44 4.61 -3.00
CA GLY A 119 -13.49 3.49 -3.93
C GLY A 119 -12.16 2.74 -4.05
N MET A 120 -12.19 1.71 -4.86
CA MET A 120 -11.03 0.88 -5.15
C MET A 120 -10.05 1.62 -6.05
N LYS A 121 -8.77 1.53 -5.70
CA LYS A 121 -7.65 2.12 -6.42
C LYS A 121 -6.79 0.99 -6.93
N SER A 122 -6.45 1.05 -8.21
CA SER A 122 -5.58 0.08 -8.89
C SER A 122 -4.26 0.75 -9.23
N VAL A 123 -3.16 0.14 -8.79
CA VAL A 123 -1.79 0.54 -9.06
C VAL A 123 -1.21 -0.45 -10.06
N ASN A 124 -0.70 0.05 -11.18
CA ASN A 124 -0.05 -0.80 -12.17
C ASN A 124 1.35 -1.20 -11.69
N LEU A 125 1.65 -2.49 -11.69
CA LEU A 125 2.94 -3.05 -11.29
C LEU A 125 3.80 -3.46 -12.50
N GLY A 126 3.26 -3.38 -13.71
CA GLY A 126 3.84 -4.01 -14.89
C GLY A 126 3.75 -5.53 -14.77
N THR A 127 4.89 -6.19 -14.54
CA THR A 127 4.95 -7.63 -14.24
C THR A 127 5.82 -7.84 -13.01
N LEU A 128 5.19 -8.28 -11.92
CA LEU A 128 5.81 -8.57 -10.65
C LEU A 128 5.71 -10.07 -10.37
N ALA A 129 6.85 -10.76 -10.41
CA ALA A 129 6.93 -12.14 -9.94
C ALA A 129 6.97 -12.18 -8.40
N VAL A 130 6.14 -13.04 -7.82
CA VAL A 130 6.11 -13.33 -6.39
C VAL A 130 6.21 -14.83 -6.23
N ASN A 131 7.16 -15.31 -5.43
CA ASN A 131 7.29 -16.74 -5.15
C ASN A 131 6.45 -17.14 -3.96
N ARG A 132 6.08 -18.43 -3.91
CA ARG A 132 5.51 -19.02 -2.70
C ARG A 132 6.46 -18.80 -1.52
N GLY A 133 5.94 -18.27 -0.43
CA GLY A 133 6.69 -17.99 0.79
C GLY A 133 7.26 -16.57 0.86
N ASP A 134 7.27 -15.81 -0.24
CA ASP A 134 7.69 -14.41 -0.21
C ASP A 134 6.72 -13.59 0.65
N ALA A 135 7.28 -12.66 1.42
CA ALA A 135 6.53 -11.63 2.10
C ALA A 135 6.14 -10.54 1.08
N VAL A 136 4.85 -10.21 1.05
CA VAL A 136 4.27 -9.11 0.28
C VAL A 136 3.77 -8.08 1.26
N ALA A 137 4.32 -6.87 1.23
CA ALA A 137 3.92 -5.77 2.09
C ALA A 137 3.37 -4.59 1.31
N PHE A 138 2.43 -3.90 1.92
CA PHE A 138 1.88 -2.65 1.47
C PHE A 138 2.19 -1.60 2.51
N ALA A 139 2.58 -0.40 2.07
CA ALA A 139 2.88 0.70 2.95
C ALA A 139 2.03 1.92 2.57
N GLY A 140 1.55 2.63 3.58
CA GLY A 140 0.86 3.90 3.44
C GLY A 140 1.52 4.97 4.30
N LEU A 141 1.70 6.16 3.73
CA LEU A 141 2.15 7.36 4.44
C LEU A 141 1.26 8.53 4.02
N THR A 142 0.78 9.27 5.01
CA THR A 142 0.13 10.57 4.82
C THR A 142 0.94 11.65 5.51
N THR A 143 1.01 12.85 4.96
CA THR A 143 1.77 13.98 5.53
C THR A 143 0.92 15.24 5.63
N GLY A 144 1.33 16.18 6.48
CA GLY A 144 0.60 17.42 6.76
C GLY A 144 -0.34 17.33 7.97
N SER A 145 -1.19 18.35 8.14
CA SER A 145 -2.01 18.55 9.34
C SER A 145 -3.53 18.49 9.09
N GLY A 146 -3.93 17.74 8.07
CA GLY A 146 -5.33 17.57 7.65
C GLY A 146 -6.03 16.34 8.22
N THR A 147 -7.25 16.09 7.75
CA THR A 147 -7.98 14.86 8.05
C THR A 147 -7.43 13.72 7.18
N ALA A 148 -6.94 12.66 7.82
CA ALA A 148 -6.46 11.47 7.14
C ALA A 148 -7.58 10.70 6.43
N PRO A 149 -7.27 10.03 5.30
CA PRO A 149 -8.21 9.11 4.68
C PRO A 149 -8.44 7.91 5.60
N ARG A 150 -9.59 7.27 5.41
CA ARG A 150 -9.84 5.93 5.95
C ARG A 150 -9.65 4.91 4.84
N LEU A 151 -8.82 3.91 5.07
CA LEU A 151 -8.63 2.80 4.14
C LEU A 151 -9.42 1.58 4.60
N ALA A 152 -9.90 0.78 3.67
CA ALA A 152 -10.66 -0.43 3.99
C ALA A 152 -9.84 -1.37 4.88
N SER A 153 -10.48 -1.88 5.93
CA SER A 153 -9.86 -2.67 6.99
C SER A 153 -10.85 -3.71 7.50
N THR A 154 -10.34 -4.75 8.14
CA THR A 154 -11.21 -5.66 8.90
C THR A 154 -11.59 -5.05 10.25
N THR A 155 -12.79 -5.32 10.73
CA THR A 155 -13.10 -5.18 12.16
C THR A 155 -12.12 -6.04 12.97
N PRO A 156 -11.58 -5.59 14.11
CA PRO A 156 -10.95 -6.50 15.06
C PRO A 156 -12.04 -7.47 15.53
N ALA A 157 -12.16 -8.63 14.88
CA ALA A 157 -13.12 -9.62 15.32
C ALA A 157 -12.67 -10.10 16.70
N THR A 158 -13.46 -9.79 17.73
CA THR A 158 -13.37 -10.30 19.10
C THR A 158 -13.68 -11.80 19.13
N GLY A 159 -12.91 -12.61 18.39
CA GLY A 159 -13.14 -14.04 18.26
C GLY A 159 -11.91 -14.79 17.76
N ALA A 160 -11.69 -15.98 18.34
CA ALA A 160 -10.53 -16.84 18.12
C ALA A 160 -10.26 -17.25 16.65
N GLY A 161 -11.20 -17.00 15.73
CA GLY A 161 -11.09 -17.38 14.31
C GLY A 161 -10.34 -16.40 13.41
N ALA A 162 -10.15 -15.14 13.80
CA ALA A 162 -9.48 -14.14 12.95
C ALA A 162 -7.94 -14.28 12.91
N SER A 163 -7.36 -14.91 13.94
CA SER A 163 -5.92 -15.22 14.01
C SER A 163 -5.53 -16.48 13.22
N ALA A 164 -6.50 -17.32 12.83
CA ALA A 164 -6.25 -18.62 12.21
C ALA A 164 -6.17 -18.58 10.67
N LEU A 165 -6.51 -17.46 10.03
CA LEU A 165 -6.71 -17.43 8.57
C LEU A 165 -5.50 -16.96 7.75
N LEU A 166 -4.46 -16.35 8.36
CA LEU A 166 -3.22 -15.96 7.69
C LEU A 166 -2.03 -15.98 8.69
N ASN A 167 -1.36 -17.12 8.79
CA ASN A 167 -0.27 -17.41 9.74
C ASN A 167 1.00 -16.57 9.47
N GLU A 168 1.10 -15.34 10.00
CA GLU A 168 2.29 -14.87 10.73
C GLU A 168 2.10 -13.51 11.43
N THR A 169 2.89 -13.28 12.49
CA THR A 169 2.96 -12.05 13.30
C THR A 169 4.41 -11.53 13.26
N PRO A 170 4.68 -10.20 13.18
CA PRO A 170 3.74 -9.09 13.11
C PRO A 170 3.33 -8.73 11.68
N TYR A 171 2.02 -8.70 11.48
CA TYR A 171 1.36 -8.52 10.19
C TYR A 171 1.06 -7.03 9.86
N SER A 172 1.17 -6.13 10.83
CA SER A 172 0.97 -4.68 10.65
C SER A 172 1.79 -3.90 11.68
N VAL A 173 2.54 -2.90 11.22
CA VAL A 173 3.41 -2.07 12.04
C VAL A 173 3.32 -0.61 11.62
N TYR A 174 3.67 0.31 12.52
CA TYR A 174 3.76 1.72 12.22
C TYR A 174 4.97 2.37 12.91
N ARG A 175 5.45 3.47 12.34
CA ARG A 175 6.43 4.36 12.97
C ARG A 175 6.10 5.82 12.72
N ALA A 176 6.35 6.66 13.70
CA ALA A 176 6.19 8.11 13.60
C ALA A 176 7.39 8.76 12.91
N GLY A 177 7.22 10.00 12.46
CA GLY A 177 8.33 10.85 11.98
C GLY A 177 8.85 10.47 10.60
N GLN A 178 8.12 9.64 9.86
CA GLN A 178 8.45 9.37 8.46
C GLN A 178 8.08 10.58 7.60
N ALA A 179 9.03 11.04 6.79
CA ALA A 179 8.76 11.94 5.67
C ALA A 179 8.75 11.18 4.34
N ALA A 180 8.08 11.74 3.34
CA ALA A 180 8.18 11.28 1.96
C ALA A 180 9.61 11.50 1.42
N PRO A 181 10.10 10.67 0.48
CA PRO A 181 9.43 9.50 -0.09
C PRO A 181 9.45 8.29 0.86
N LEU A 182 8.67 7.27 0.52
CA LEU A 182 8.76 5.98 1.22
C LEU A 182 10.19 5.39 1.12
N PRO A 183 10.64 4.59 2.09
CA PRO A 183 11.91 3.86 2.00
C PRO A 183 11.96 2.91 0.78
N THR A 184 13.16 2.66 0.26
CA THR A 184 13.37 1.69 -0.83
C THR A 184 13.38 0.25 -0.32
N THR A 185 13.78 0.04 0.94
CA THR A 185 13.77 -1.26 1.61
C THR A 185 13.12 -1.13 2.99
N LEU A 186 12.59 -2.24 3.49
CA LEU A 186 11.99 -2.33 4.83
C LEU A 186 12.44 -3.61 5.54
N ASN A 187 12.76 -3.48 6.82
CA ASN A 187 12.88 -4.57 7.77
C ASN A 187 11.83 -4.38 8.86
N LEU A 188 10.75 -5.16 8.85
CA LEU A 188 9.65 -5.01 9.82
C LEU A 188 9.99 -5.52 11.23
N ASN A 189 11.17 -6.14 11.40
CA ASN A 189 11.70 -6.55 12.70
C ASN A 189 12.59 -5.48 13.34
N ASP A 190 12.87 -4.36 12.67
CA ASP A 190 13.63 -3.28 13.28
C ASP A 190 12.90 -2.71 14.51
N ALA A 191 13.66 -2.35 15.54
CA ALA A 191 13.13 -1.81 16.79
C ALA A 191 12.41 -0.45 16.63
N VAL A 192 12.52 0.19 15.46
CA VAL A 192 11.83 1.44 15.12
C VAL A 192 10.31 1.26 14.94
N TRP A 193 9.85 0.03 14.79
CA TRP A 193 8.44 -0.28 14.54
C TRP A 193 7.66 -0.51 15.82
N THR A 194 6.47 0.06 15.87
CA THR A 194 5.44 -0.30 16.85
C THR A 194 4.40 -1.20 16.17
N ARG A 195 3.94 -2.24 16.85
CA ARG A 195 2.87 -3.11 16.32
C ARG A 195 1.56 -2.33 16.21
N ALA A 196 0.91 -2.40 15.05
CA ALA A 196 -0.41 -1.82 14.84
C ALA A 196 -1.50 -2.82 15.25
N ASN A 197 -2.57 -2.32 15.88
CA ASN A 197 -3.82 -3.07 16.06
C ASN A 197 -4.74 -3.01 14.83
N GLN A 198 -4.41 -2.14 13.86
CA GLN A 198 -5.16 -1.97 12.62
C GLN A 198 -4.61 -2.88 11.51
N LYS A 199 -5.54 -3.47 10.72
CA LYS A 199 -5.21 -4.27 9.54
C LYS A 199 -5.91 -3.71 8.32
N PHE A 200 -5.13 -3.26 7.34
CA PHE A 200 -5.65 -2.70 6.10
C PHE A 200 -5.72 -3.74 4.99
N TRP A 201 -6.69 -3.59 4.09
CA TRP A 201 -6.82 -4.43 2.91
C TRP A 201 -5.93 -3.91 1.78
N GLY A 202 -5.10 -4.81 1.25
CA GLY A 202 -4.38 -4.65 0.00
C GLY A 202 -4.30 -5.99 -0.73
N SER A 203 -4.34 -5.97 -2.06
CA SER A 203 -4.24 -7.19 -2.87
C SER A 203 -3.33 -7.04 -4.08
N LEU A 204 -2.86 -8.18 -4.58
CA LEU A 204 -2.17 -8.33 -5.85
C LEU A 204 -3.03 -9.17 -6.79
N ARG A 205 -3.08 -8.78 -8.06
CA ARG A 205 -3.77 -9.48 -9.16
C ARG A 205 -2.85 -9.65 -10.36
#